data_AF-A0A1M5L7N7-F1
#
_entry.id   AF-A0A1M5L7N7-F1
#
_cell.length_a   1.000
_cell.length_b   1.000
_cell.length_c   1.000
_cell.angle_alpha   90.00
_cell.angle_beta   90.00
_cell.angle_gamma   90.00
#
_symmetry.space_group_name_H-M   'P 1'
#
loop_
_entity.id
_entity.type
_entity.pdbx_description
1 polymer ?
#
loop_
_entity_poly.entity_id
_entity_poly.type
_entity_poly.pdbx_seq_one_letter_code
_entity_poly.pdbx_strand_id
1 'polypeptide(L)'
;MTFKEREKIKKIYDETATLIADLALKQNLSQDEMYFLLNLLDLIVIERKSLPLTQVLHLWLQKDLNPALDEEIKNLLLTSDLKDEKELKKTIDNIRRLLAKY
;
A
#
# COMPACT_ATOMS: atom_id res chain seq x y z
N MET A 1 13.80 19.41 7.90
CA MET A 1 14.44 18.14 7.52
C MET A 1 15.89 18.43 7.13
N THR A 2 16.84 17.80 7.82
CA THR A 2 18.29 17.96 7.63
C THR A 2 18.77 17.18 6.39
N PHE A 3 19.98 17.48 5.90
CA PHE A 3 20.61 16.74 4.80
C PHE A 3 20.72 15.24 5.09
N LYS A 4 21.16 14.88 6.31
CA LYS A 4 21.29 13.48 6.77
C LYS A 4 19.95 12.74 6.77
N GLU A 5 18.86 13.42 7.13
CA GLU A 5 17.52 12.82 7.11
C GLU A 5 17.05 12.51 5.68
N ARG A 6 17.35 13.39 4.72
CA ARG A 6 17.02 13.14 3.30
C ARG A 6 17.79 11.96 2.73
N GLU A 7 19.09 11.85 3.02
CA GLU A 7 19.89 10.70 2.60
C GLU A 7 19.38 9.39 3.20
N LYS A 8 18.98 9.41 4.48
CA LYS A 8 18.39 8.23 5.12
C LYS A 8 17.08 7.82 4.46
N ILE A 9 16.20 8.77 4.14
CA ILE A 9 14.93 8.50 3.46
C ILE A 9 15.16 7.93 2.06
N LYS A 10 16.07 8.53 1.29
CA LYS A 10 16.44 8.04 -0.05
C LYS A 10 16.97 6.61 0.01
N LYS A 11 17.85 6.31 0.97
CA LYS A 11 18.36 4.95 1.17
C LYS A 11 17.25 3.94 1.45
N ILE A 12 16.31 4.28 2.34
CA ILE A 12 15.15 3.43 2.65
C ILE A 12 14.30 3.19 1.39
N TYR A 13 14.06 4.24 0.61
CA TYR A 13 13.34 4.14 -0.66
C TYR A 13 14.03 3.18 -1.63
N ASP A 14 15.31 3.41 -1.93
CA ASP A 14 16.08 2.62 -2.89
C ASP A 14 16.16 1.13 -2.48
N GLU A 15 16.40 0.86 -1.19
CA GLU A 15 16.44 -0.51 -0.63
C GLU A 15 15.06 -1.18 -0.70
N THR A 16 13.98 -0.47 -0.38
CA THR A 16 12.62 -1.02 -0.41
C THR A 16 12.15 -1.29 -1.84
N ALA A 17 12.43 -0.38 -2.77
CA ALA A 17 12.11 -0.57 -4.19
C ALA A 17 12.86 -1.76 -4.79
N THR A 18 14.14 -1.94 -4.43
CA THR A 18 14.94 -3.10 -4.84
C THR A 18 14.34 -4.41 -4.32
N LEU A 19 13.92 -4.44 -3.04
CA LEU A 19 13.27 -5.62 -2.46
C LEU A 19 11.96 -5.97 -3.18
N ILE A 20 11.13 -4.97 -3.50
CA ILE A 20 9.89 -5.18 -4.26
C ILE A 20 10.19 -5.76 -5.65
N ALA A 21 11.18 -5.21 -6.36
CA ALA A 21 11.59 -5.71 -7.67
C ALA A 21 12.13 -7.15 -7.60
N ASP A 22 12.95 -7.47 -6.61
CA ASP A 22 13.48 -8.82 -6.40
C ASP A 22 12.37 -9.85 -6.15
N LEU A 23 11.34 -9.49 -5.37
CA LEU A 23 10.20 -10.36 -5.10
C LEU A 23 9.37 -10.60 -6.37
N ALA A 24 9.17 -9.57 -7.19
CA ALA A 24 8.49 -9.71 -8.48
C ALA A 24 9.28 -10.59 -9.46
N LEU A 25 10.60 -10.42 -9.57
CA LEU A 25 11.47 -11.25 -10.41
C LEU A 25 11.48 -12.72 -9.97
N LYS A 26 11.34 -12.98 -8.67
CA LYS A 26 11.21 -14.34 -8.10
C LYS A 26 9.80 -14.92 -8.22
N GLN A 27 8.87 -14.23 -8.88
CA GLN A 27 7.46 -14.62 -9.04
C GLN A 27 6.70 -14.77 -7.71
N ASN A 28 7.17 -14.12 -6.64
CA ASN A 28 6.45 -14.04 -5.37
C ASN A 28 5.43 -12.90 -5.35
N LEU A 29 5.48 -12.01 -6.34
CA LEU A 29 4.50 -10.96 -6.58
C LEU A 29 4.06 -11.04 -8.03
N SER A 30 2.76 -10.92 -8.24
CA SER A 30 2.20 -10.56 -9.54
C SER A 30 2.63 -9.14 -9.92
N GLN A 31 2.50 -8.83 -11.21
CA GLN A 31 2.80 -7.51 -11.74
C GLN A 31 1.94 -6.41 -11.09
N ASP A 32 0.66 -6.70 -10.83
CA ASP A 32 -0.26 -5.75 -10.18
C ASP A 32 0.13 -5.48 -8.72
N GLU A 33 0.52 -6.53 -7.98
CA GLU A 33 1.01 -6.39 -6.60
C GLU A 33 2.31 -5.58 -6.55
N MET A 34 3.23 -5.82 -7.48
CA MET A 34 4.46 -5.03 -7.60
C MET A 34 4.14 -3.56 -7.83
N TYR A 35 3.27 -3.24 -8.80
CA TYR A 35 2.89 -1.86 -9.09
C TYR A 35 2.20 -1.18 -7.92
N PHE A 36 1.29 -1.89 -7.23
CA PHE A 36 0.64 -1.39 -6.04
C PHE A 36 1.67 -1.02 -4.95
N LEU A 37 2.62 -1.91 -4.65
CA LEU A 37 3.63 -1.68 -3.61
C LEU A 37 4.57 -0.51 -3.94
N LEU A 38 4.97 -0.36 -5.21
CA LEU A 38 5.77 0.78 -5.65
C LEU A 38 4.99 2.10 -5.55
N ASN A 39 3.72 2.11 -5.98
CA ASN A 39 2.86 3.30 -5.85
C ASN A 39 2.63 3.66 -4.37
N LEU A 40 2.46 2.68 -3.49
CA LEU A 40 2.33 2.90 -2.05
C LEU A 40 3.61 3.49 -1.45
N LEU A 41 4.77 3.00 -1.87
CA LEU A 41 6.07 3.51 -1.45
C LEU A 41 6.24 4.98 -1.85
N ASP A 42 5.91 5.34 -3.10
CA ASP A 42 5.93 6.73 -3.58
C ASP A 42 5.00 7.64 -2.77
N LEU A 43 3.77 7.19 -2.54
CA LEU A 43 2.75 7.94 -1.83
C LEU A 43 3.18 8.26 -0.38
N ILE A 44 3.78 7.30 0.31
CA ILE A 44 4.23 7.45 1.71
C ILE A 44 5.52 8.26 1.80
N VAL A 45 6.51 7.96 0.95
CA VAL A 45 7.87 8.49 1.11
C VAL A 45 8.08 9.82 0.40
N ILE A 46 7.55 9.95 -0.81
CA ILE A 46 7.72 11.14 -1.66
C ILE A 46 6.62 12.15 -1.38
N GLU A 47 5.36 11.72 -1.52
CA GLU A 47 4.22 12.62 -1.36
C GLU A 47 3.90 12.92 0.11
N ARG A 48 4.33 12.05 1.03
CA ARG A 48 4.00 12.11 2.47
C ARG A 48 2.51 12.23 2.75
N LYS A 49 1.70 11.77 1.80
CA LYS A 49 0.27 11.62 1.93
C LYS A 49 0.00 10.21 2.47
N SER A 50 -1.27 9.89 2.72
CA SER A 50 -1.75 8.53 3.04
C SER A 50 -1.82 8.09 4.51
N LEU A 51 -1.78 9.01 5.48
CA LEU A 51 -2.13 8.65 6.87
C LEU A 51 -3.44 7.83 6.97
N PRO A 52 -4.51 8.15 6.20
CA PRO A 52 -5.73 7.35 6.23
C PRO A 52 -5.61 5.97 5.56
N LEU A 53 -4.83 5.82 4.48
CA LEU A 53 -4.64 4.54 3.80
C LEU A 53 -3.80 3.60 4.66
N THR A 54 -2.67 4.08 5.18
CA THR A 54 -1.76 3.31 6.03
C THR A 54 -2.45 2.83 7.30
N GLN A 55 -3.31 3.66 7.91
CA GLN A 55 -4.16 3.25 9.04
C GLN A 55 -5.10 2.10 8.68
N VAL A 56 -5.76 2.16 7.52
CA VAL A 56 -6.68 1.12 7.07
C VAL A 56 -5.95 -0.17 6.72
N LEU A 57 -4.79 -0.08 6.08
CA LEU A 57 -3.93 -1.24 5.80
C LEU A 57 -3.46 -1.91 7.11
N HIS A 58 -3.08 -1.14 8.12
CA HIS A 58 -2.74 -1.70 9.44
C HIS A 58 -3.93 -2.40 10.10
N LEU A 59 -5.14 -1.82 10.04
CA LEU A 59 -6.34 -2.45 10.58
C LEU A 59 -6.66 -3.76 9.85
N TRP A 60 -6.46 -3.78 8.53
CA TRP A 60 -6.63 -4.98 7.73
C TRP A 60 -5.66 -6.09 8.16
N LEU A 61 -4.36 -5.78 8.25
CA LEU A 61 -3.32 -6.75 8.64
C LEU A 61 -3.46 -7.29 10.07
N GLN A 62 -4.15 -6.58 10.95
CA GLN A 62 -4.36 -6.98 12.34
C GLN A 62 -5.61 -7.83 12.56
N LYS A 63 -6.53 -7.86 11.60
CA LYS A 63 -7.78 -8.62 11.70
C LYS A 63 -7.58 -10.02 11.15
N ASP A 64 -8.06 -11.02 11.88
CA ASP A 64 -8.20 -12.39 11.39
C ASP A 64 -9.46 -12.45 10.52
N LEU A 65 -9.31 -12.10 9.25
CA LEU A 65 -10.40 -12.10 8.28
C LEU A 65 -10.53 -13.48 7.64
N ASN A 66 -11.74 -13.78 7.19
CA ASN A 66 -11.90 -14.95 6.33
C ASN A 66 -11.22 -14.69 4.97
N PRO A 67 -10.76 -15.75 4.28
CA PRO A 67 -10.02 -15.61 3.02
C PRO A 67 -10.77 -14.86 1.91
N ALA A 68 -12.11 -14.93 1.91
CA ALA A 68 -12.93 -14.26 0.89
C ALA A 68 -12.86 -12.72 1.02
N LEU A 69 -12.88 -12.21 2.25
CA LEU A 69 -12.75 -10.77 2.50
C LEU A 69 -11.33 -10.26 2.24
N ASP A 70 -10.32 -11.06 2.57
CA ASP A 70 -8.93 -10.71 2.28
C ASP A 70 -8.73 -10.53 0.77
N GLU A 71 -9.24 -11.46 -0.04
CA GLU A 71 -9.21 -11.33 -1.49
C GLU A 71 -10.05 -10.17 -2.00
N GLU A 72 -11.21 -9.87 -1.40
CA GLU A 72 -12.01 -8.70 -1.78
C GLU A 72 -11.26 -7.38 -1.51
N ILE A 73 -10.66 -7.23 -0.33
CA ILE A 73 -9.87 -6.05 0.04
C ILE A 73 -8.65 -5.92 -0.86
N LYS A 74 -7.94 -7.03 -1.10
CA LYS A 74 -6.77 -7.07 -1.98
C LYS A 74 -7.13 -6.64 -3.40
N ASN A 75 -8.18 -7.22 -4.00
CA ASN A 75 -8.62 -6.84 -5.34
C ASN A 75 -9.00 -5.36 -5.42
N LEU A 76 -9.73 -4.85 -4.43
CA LEU A 76 -10.08 -3.45 -4.36
C LEU A 76 -8.84 -2.56 -4.37
N LEU A 77 -7.81 -2.90 -3.59
CA LEU A 77 -6.53 -2.17 -3.56
C LEU A 77 -5.77 -2.24 -4.89
N LEU A 78 -5.71 -3.41 -5.52
CA LEU A 78 -4.99 -3.61 -6.79
C LEU A 78 -5.66 -2.89 -7.96
N THR A 79 -6.99 -2.79 -7.96
CA THR A 79 -7.75 -2.10 -9.03
C THR A 79 -7.89 -0.60 -8.83
N SER A 80 -7.52 -0.07 -7.65
CA SER A 80 -7.70 1.34 -7.32
C SER A 80 -6.55 2.19 -7.81
N ASP A 81 -6.85 3.32 -8.44
CA ASP A 81 -5.85 4.37 -8.66
C ASP A 81 -5.57 5.13 -7.35
N LEU A 82 -4.45 4.81 -6.70
CA LEU A 82 -4.02 5.46 -5.46
C LEU A 82 -3.61 6.93 -5.66
N LYS A 83 -3.38 7.38 -6.91
CA LYS A 83 -3.01 8.76 -7.24
C LYS A 83 -4.22 9.67 -7.41
N ASP A 84 -5.40 9.11 -7.68
CA ASP A 84 -6.66 9.86 -7.65
C ASP A 84 -7.17 9.96 -6.20
N GLU A 85 -7.18 11.17 -5.64
CA GLU A 85 -7.61 11.41 -4.25
C GLU A 85 -9.08 11.01 -3.99
N LYS A 86 -9.97 11.13 -4.99
CA LYS A 86 -11.38 10.74 -4.85
C LYS A 86 -11.52 9.22 -4.86
N GLU A 87 -10.80 8.56 -5.76
CA GLU A 87 -10.80 7.11 -5.85
C GLU A 87 -10.17 6.50 -4.60
N LEU A 88 -8.99 6.99 -4.18
CA LEU A 88 -8.33 6.60 -2.95
C LEU A 88 -9.27 6.74 -1.73
N LYS A 89 -9.98 7.85 -1.62
CA LYS A 89 -10.94 8.05 -0.51
C LYS A 89 -12.07 7.02 -0.56
N LYS A 90 -12.65 6.76 -1.73
CA LYS A 90 -13.69 5.74 -1.93
C LYS A 90 -13.18 4.34 -1.56
N THR A 91 -11.97 4.01 -1.96
CA THR A 91 -11.31 2.74 -1.66
C THR A 91 -11.13 2.57 -0.15
N ILE A 92 -10.59 3.59 0.53
CA ILE A 92 -10.44 3.61 2.00
C ILE A 92 -11.79 3.42 2.70
N ASP A 93 -12.83 4.13 2.28
CA ASP A 93 -14.17 4.03 2.87
C ASP A 93 -14.79 2.64 2.65
N ASN A 94 -14.56 2.04 1.48
CA ASN A 94 -15.01 0.68 1.20
C ASN A 94 -14.33 -0.36 2.08
N ILE A 95 -13.00 -0.30 2.22
CA ILE A 95 -12.26 -1.23 3.09
C ILE A 95 -12.73 -1.07 4.54
N ARG A 96 -12.90 0.16 5.04
CA ARG A 96 -13.43 0.39 6.39
C ARG A 96 -14.80 -0.24 6.60
N ARG A 97 -15.70 -0.15 5.61
CA ARG A 97 -17.01 -0.78 5.66
C ARG A 97 -16.93 -2.30 5.69
N LEU A 98 -16.00 -2.89 4.94
CA LEU A 98 -15.77 -4.34 4.95
C LEU A 98 -15.21 -4.79 6.31
N LEU A 99 -14.21 -4.07 6.84
CA LEU A 99 -13.59 -4.35 8.13
C LEU A 99 -14.53 -4.17 9.32
N ALA A 100 -15.54 -3.30 9.23
CA ALA A 100 -16.51 -3.06 10.29
C ALA A 100 -17.60 -4.16 10.40
N LYS A 101 -17.69 -5.06 9.41
CA LYS A 101 -18.64 -6.20 9.45
C LYS A 101 -18.15 -7.37 10.31
N TYR A 102 -16.89 -7.31 10.78
CA TYR A 102 -16.17 -8.32 11.55
C TYR A 102 -15.34 -7.62 12.63
#